data_AF-A0A3D4QG22-F1
#
_entry.id   AF-A0A3D4QG22-F1
#
_cell.length_a   1.000
_cell.length_b   1.000
_cell.length_c   1.000
_cell.angle_alpha   90.00
_cell.angle_beta   90.00
_cell.angle_gamma   90.00
#
_symmetry.space_group_name_H-M   'P 1'
#
loop_
_entity.id
_entity.type
_entity.pdbx_description
1 polymer ?
#
loop_
_entity_poly.entity_id
_entity_poly.type
_entity_poly.pdbx_seq_one_letter_code
_entity_poly.pdbx_strand_id
1 'polypeptide(L)'
;ETGFGANIRFRADFDPSLPPVPGDHDQLVQIFLNLVKNACDACPEVGGEINLRTSYQHGVRFALSGRKDKVALPLKVSIIDNGPG
;
A
#
# COMPACT_ATOMS: atom_id res chain seq x y z
N GLU A 1 21.59 -8.38 4.77
CA GLU A 1 20.74 -7.35 4.13
C GLU A 1 20.82 -6.08 4.94
N THR A 2 21.10 -4.95 4.29
CA THR A 2 21.06 -3.62 4.92
C THR A 2 19.61 -3.16 5.02
N GLY A 3 19.13 -2.82 6.22
CA GLY A 3 17.79 -2.26 6.40
C GLY A 3 17.59 -0.95 5.63
N PHE A 4 16.36 -0.65 5.22
CA PHE A 4 15.94 0.60 4.58
C PHE A 4 15.05 1.44 5.51
N GLY A 5 14.88 2.73 5.22
CA GLY A 5 13.94 3.59 5.95
C GLY A 5 14.44 4.10 7.31
N ALA A 6 15.74 4.06 7.60
CA ALA A 6 16.31 4.46 8.90
C ALA A 6 15.95 5.89 9.34
N ASN A 7 15.74 6.81 8.38
CA ASN A 7 15.37 8.21 8.63
C ASN A 7 13.92 8.52 8.25
N ILE A 8 13.10 7.50 7.99
CA ILE A 8 11.71 7.66 7.55
C ILE A 8 10.77 7.46 8.72
N ARG A 9 9.80 8.37 8.85
CA ARG A 9 8.69 8.22 9.79
C ARG A 9 7.61 7.35 9.16
N PHE A 10 7.35 6.20 9.77
CA PHE A 10 6.24 5.34 9.36
C PHE A 10 4.97 5.67 10.16
N ARG A 11 3.84 5.79 9.46
CA ARG A 11 2.50 5.81 10.06
C ARG A 11 1.68 4.65 9.53
N ALA A 12 0.86 4.07 10.40
CA ALA A 12 0.02 2.93 10.07
C ALA A 12 -1.44 3.25 10.40
N ASP A 13 -2.21 3.54 9.36
CA ASP A 13 -3.64 3.84 9.42
C ASP A 13 -4.42 2.62 8.92
N PHE A 14 -4.46 1.58 9.76
CA PHE A 14 -5.15 0.33 9.42
C PHE A 14 -6.62 0.34 9.87
N ASP A 15 -7.50 -0.01 8.95
CA ASP A 15 -8.93 -0.17 9.21
C ASP A 15 -9.17 -1.53 9.91
N PRO A 16 -9.67 -1.57 11.16
CA PRO A 16 -9.92 -2.82 11.87
C PRO A 16 -11.18 -3.55 11.36
N SER A 17 -12.00 -2.92 10.51
CA SER A 17 -13.25 -3.50 9.99
C SER A 17 -13.06 -4.40 8.76
N LEU A 18 -11.83 -4.54 8.26
CA LEU A 18 -11.56 -5.27 7.04
C LEU A 18 -11.87 -6.77 7.22
N PRO A 19 -12.67 -7.36 6.31
CA PRO A 19 -12.92 -8.80 6.35
C PRO A 19 -11.67 -9.58 5.94
N PRO A 20 -11.55 -10.85 6.36
CA PRO A 20 -10.56 -11.77 5.81
C PRO A 20 -10.70 -11.87 4.30
N VAL A 21 -9.56 -11.93 3.60
CA VAL A 21 -9.53 -12.12 2.14
C VAL A 21 -8.59 -13.25 1.74
N PRO A 22 -8.90 -13.98 0.67
CA PRO A 22 -8.00 -14.97 0.12
C PRO A 22 -6.77 -14.27 -0.49
N GLY A 23 -5.59 -14.79 -0.18
CA GLY A 23 -4.33 -14.30 -0.70
C GLY A 23 -3.18 -15.23 -0.34
N ASP A 24 -2.13 -15.18 -1.13
CA ASP A 24 -0.85 -15.80 -0.77
C ASP A 24 -0.10 -14.82 0.14
N HIS A 25 0.10 -15.23 1.39
CA HIS A 25 0.73 -14.39 2.40
C HIS A 25 2.13 -13.93 1.97
N ASP A 26 2.95 -14.84 1.45
CA ASP A 26 4.36 -14.57 1.17
C ASP A 26 4.50 -13.66 -0.05
N GLN A 27 3.67 -13.87 -1.07
CA GLN A 27 3.62 -12.96 -2.22
C GLN A 27 3.14 -11.57 -1.83
N LEU A 28 2.15 -11.46 -0.95
CA LEU A 28 1.65 -10.18 -0.47
C LEU A 28 2.72 -9.43 0.35
N VAL A 29 3.41 -10.12 1.26
CA VAL A 29 4.55 -9.57 2.00
C VAL A 29 5.58 -9.02 1.04
N GLN A 30 5.98 -9.80 0.02
CA GLN A 30 6.97 -9.36 -0.96
C GLN A 30 6.52 -8.12 -1.73
N ILE A 31 5.26 -8.08 -2.19
CA ILE A 31 4.70 -6.92 -2.90
C ILE A 31 4.75 -5.68 -2.01
N PHE A 32 4.29 -5.78 -0.76
CA PHE A 32 4.29 -4.64 0.15
C PHE A 32 5.70 -4.18 0.49
N LEU A 33 6.65 -5.09 0.71
CA LEU A 33 8.05 -4.73 0.93
C LEU A 33 8.65 -3.99 -0.26
N ASN A 34 8.37 -4.44 -1.49
CA ASN A 34 8.82 -3.74 -2.70
C ASN A 34 8.24 -2.32 -2.80
N LEU A 35 6.95 -2.16 -2.49
CA LEU A 35 6.30 -0.84 -2.52
C LEU A 35 6.84 0.09 -1.43
N VAL A 36 7.07 -0.43 -0.21
CA VAL A 36 7.66 0.35 0.88
C VAL A 36 9.10 0.75 0.55
N LYS A 37 9.87 -0.15 -0.07
CA LYS A 37 11.22 0.18 -0.53
C LYS A 37 11.18 1.33 -1.56
N ASN A 38 10.32 1.23 -2.57
CA ASN A 38 10.16 2.30 -3.56
C ASN A 38 9.76 3.64 -2.90
N ALA A 39 8.86 3.60 -1.92
CA ALA A 39 8.47 4.78 -1.15
C ALA A 39 9.64 5.35 -0.31
N CYS A 40 10.49 4.49 0.26
CA CYS A 40 11.70 4.93 0.96
C CYS A 40 12.70 5.60 0.02
N ASP A 41 12.85 5.07 -1.20
CA ASP A 41 13.74 5.63 -2.22
C ASP A 41 13.21 6.97 -2.76
N ALA A 42 11.89 7.19 -2.73
CA ALA A 42 11.24 8.43 -3.16
C ALA A 42 11.19 9.53 -2.07
N CYS A 43 11.19 9.14 -0.79
CA CYS A 43 11.11 10.10 0.32
C CYS A 43 12.32 11.06 0.36
N PRO A 44 12.11 12.29 0.84
CA PRO A 44 13.22 13.22 1.10
C PRO A 44 14.11 12.72 2.25
N GLU A 45 15.41 13.03 2.19
CA GLU A 45 16.38 12.64 3.23
C GLU A 45 16.02 13.19 4.63
N VAL A 46 15.43 14.39 4.68
CA VAL A 46 15.02 15.06 5.92
C VAL A 46 13.49 15.18 5.93
N GLY A 47 12.86 14.65 6.97
CA GLY A 47 11.42 14.73 7.14
C GLY A 47 10.62 13.75 6.27
N GLY A 48 11.26 12.69 5.76
CA GLY A 48 10.58 11.63 5.02
C GLY A 48 9.49 10.95 5.86
N GLU A 49 8.31 10.79 5.27
CA GLU A 49 7.16 10.15 5.90
C GLU A 49 6.51 9.17 4.92
N ILE A 50 6.21 7.97 5.41
CA ILE A 50 5.44 6.96 4.68
C ILE A 50 4.22 6.59 5.52
N ASN A 51 3.04 6.73 4.93
CA ASN A 51 1.79 6.30 5.51
C ASN A 51 1.31 5.00 4.85
N LEU A 52 1.15 3.96 5.66
CA LEU A 52 0.56 2.68 5.29
C LEU A 52 -0.90 2.70 5.70
N ARG A 53 -1.80 2.71 4.71
CA ARG A 53 -3.24 2.80 4.95
C ARG A 53 -3.97 1.61 4.37
N THR A 54 -4.92 1.07 5.13
CA THR A 54 -5.89 0.10 4.62
C THR A 54 -7.31 0.67 4.76
N SER A 55 -8.20 0.33 3.84
CA SER A 55 -9.58 0.81 3.86
C SER A 55 -10.51 -0.09 3.07
N TYR A 56 -11.76 -0.17 3.51
CA TYR A 56 -12.82 -0.84 2.76
C TYR A 56 -13.58 0.16 1.86
N GLN A 57 -13.55 -0.04 0.54
CA GLN A 57 -14.22 0.83 -0.44
C GLN A 57 -15.56 0.23 -0.89
N HIS A 58 -16.64 0.55 -0.18
CA HIS A 58 -18.00 0.19 -0.60
C HIS A 58 -18.37 0.91 -1.91
N GLY A 59 -18.92 0.15 -2.87
CA GLY A 59 -19.52 0.70 -4.09
C GLY A 59 -18.54 1.09 -5.20
N VAL A 60 -17.22 0.97 -5.00
CA VAL A 60 -16.24 1.25 -6.05
C VAL A 60 -16.10 0.05 -6.98
N ARG A 61 -16.28 0.31 -8.28
CA ARG A 61 -16.24 -0.68 -9.35
C ARG A 61 -15.20 -0.25 -10.38
N PHE A 62 -14.13 -1.01 -10.51
CA PHE A 62 -13.07 -0.74 -11.49
C PHE A 62 -13.31 -1.51 -12.78
N ALA A 63 -13.21 -0.80 -13.91
CA ALA A 63 -13.04 -1.44 -15.21
C ALA A 63 -11.55 -1.78 -15.34
N LEU A 64 -11.20 -3.05 -15.15
CA LEU A 64 -9.84 -3.53 -15.37
C LEU A 64 -9.66 -3.77 -16.88
N SER A 65 -8.58 -3.24 -17.45
CA SER A 65 -8.24 -3.44 -18.87
C SER A 65 -8.24 -4.93 -19.21
N GLY A 66 -9.02 -5.32 -20.23
CA GLY A 66 -9.16 -6.71 -20.68
C GLY A 66 -10.32 -7.50 -20.02
N ARG A 67 -11.02 -6.94 -19.03
CA ARG A 67 -12.27 -7.52 -18.49
C ARG A 67 -13.48 -6.69 -18.92
N LYS A 68 -14.52 -7.35 -19.42
CA LYS A 68 -15.82 -6.71 -19.72
C LYS A 68 -16.60 -6.35 -18.44
N ASP A 69 -16.38 -7.12 -17.36
CA ASP A 69 -17.09 -6.93 -16.10
C ASP A 69 -16.33 -6.02 -15.14
N LYS A 70 -17.06 -5.08 -14.54
CA LYS A 70 -16.52 -4.22 -13.49
C LYS A 70 -16.26 -5.03 -12.23
N VAL A 71 -15.02 -4.99 -11.73
CA VAL A 71 -14.62 -5.69 -10.50
C VAL A 71 -14.86 -4.77 -9.31
N ALA A 72 -15.58 -5.27 -8.30
CA ALA A 72 -15.61 -4.61 -7.00
C ALA A 72 -14.23 -4.79 -6.36
N LEU A 73 -13.56 -3.68 -6.04
CA LEU A 73 -12.33 -3.70 -5.25
C LEU A 73 -12.69 -3.25 -3.83
N PRO A 74 -13.20 -4.16 -2.98
CA PRO A 74 -13.65 -3.79 -1.66
C PRO A 74 -12.49 -3.41 -0.74
N LEU A 75 -11.29 -3.95 -0.97
CA LEU A 75 -10.11 -3.62 -0.18
C LEU A 75 -9.17 -2.71 -0.95
N LYS A 76 -8.71 -1.66 -0.29
CA LYS A 76 -7.66 -0.79 -0.76
C LYS A 76 -6.54 -0.75 0.27
N VAL A 77 -5.34 -1.08 -0.17
CA VAL A 77 -4.09 -0.87 0.55
C VAL A 77 -3.34 0.27 -0.13
N SER A 78 -2.76 1.18 0.63
CA SER A 78 -2.04 2.34 0.11
C SER A 78 -0.74 2.55 0.87
N ILE A 79 0.34 2.71 0.12
CA ILE A 79 1.66 3.10 0.60
C ILE A 79 1.86 4.51 0.05
N ILE A 80 1.89 5.51 0.92
CA ILE A 80 1.88 6.92 0.54
C ILE A 80 3.14 7.56 1.09
N ASP A 81 4.08 7.94 0.25
CA ASP A 81 5.23 8.75 0.61
C ASP A 81 4.95 10.25 0.44
N ASN A 82 5.82 11.08 1.00
CA ASN A 82 5.86 12.53 0.80
C ASN A 82 7.01 12.97 -0.14
N GLY A 83 7.45 12.07 -1.02
CA GLY A 83 8.45 12.35 -2.05
C GLY A 83 7.94 13.28 -3.15
N PRO A 84 8.83 13.71 -4.06
CA PRO A 84 8.49 14.67 -5.12
C PRO A 84 7.61 14.09 -6.24
N GLY A 85 7.45 12.76 -6.31
CA GLY A 85 6.78 12.05 -7.42
C GLY A 85 7.70 11.87 -8.62
#